data_AF-A0A6P1IKE7-F1
#
_entry.id   AF-A0A6P1IKE7-F1
#
_cell.length_a   1.000
_cell.length_b   1.000
_cell.length_c   1.000
_cell.angle_alpha   90.00
_cell.angle_beta   90.00
_cell.angle_gamma   90.00
#
_symmetry.space_group_name_H-M   'P 1'
#
loop_
_entity.id
_entity.type
_entity.pdbx_description
1 polymer ?
#
loop_
_entity_poly.entity_id
_entity_poly.type
_entity_poly.pdbx_seq_one_letter_code
_entity_poly.pdbx_strand_id
1 'polypeptide(L)'
;MSSIFESPELAPEEVAARLLVTPSALADLTLGDALKVVGYMRPKLIKAGTVIIQEGEVRQNDYMLLVLEGDIAVENELPGLHESMVVNIMGPGHLIGEMGVLDGAPRSATCTANTNIAAAVLSRTALMRILKEDPRLGSRLLLAISKRMADRLRETTRKLKTFAQMNKALQQELQVVMNSRSPLDKRKGG
;
A
#
# COMPACT_ATOMS: atom_id res chain seq x y z
N MET A 1 11.40 19.30 -10.43
CA MET A 1 11.52 17.83 -10.32
C MET A 1 11.13 17.29 -11.68
N SER A 2 12.12 17.01 -12.54
CA SER A 2 11.89 16.35 -13.82
C SER A 2 11.35 14.95 -13.56
N SER A 3 10.26 14.59 -14.24
CA SER A 3 9.63 13.27 -14.13
C SER A 3 10.63 12.23 -14.64
N ILE A 4 10.90 11.16 -13.88
CA ILE A 4 11.81 10.08 -14.28
C ILE A 4 11.38 9.43 -15.62
N PHE A 5 10.11 9.61 -16.00
CA PHE A 5 9.51 9.18 -17.27
C PHE A 5 9.86 10.05 -18.49
N GLU A 6 10.45 11.23 -18.29
CA GLU A 6 10.80 12.18 -19.36
C GLU A 6 12.30 12.17 -19.72
N SER A 7 13.05 11.18 -19.24
CA SER A 7 14.45 10.95 -19.66
C SER A 7 14.48 9.92 -20.80
N PRO A 8 14.36 10.34 -22.08
CA PRO A 8 14.27 9.43 -23.25
C PRO A 8 15.50 8.54 -23.47
N GLU A 9 16.54 8.68 -22.65
CA GLU A 9 17.80 7.94 -22.75
C GLU A 9 17.86 6.69 -21.87
N LEU A 10 16.94 6.52 -20.91
CA LEU A 10 16.97 5.40 -19.98
C LEU A 10 16.19 4.19 -20.51
N ALA A 11 16.77 3.00 -20.39
CA ALA A 11 16.07 1.76 -20.68
C ALA A 11 14.87 1.56 -19.73
N PRO A 12 13.75 0.95 -20.18
CA PRO A 12 12.57 0.72 -19.33
C PRO A 12 12.86 -0.01 -18.02
N GLU A 13 13.80 -0.96 -18.05
CA GLU A 13 14.24 -1.71 -16.87
C GLU A 13 14.95 -0.81 -15.84
N GLU A 14 15.71 0.18 -16.32
CA GLU A 14 16.40 1.13 -15.45
C GLU A 14 15.41 2.11 -14.81
N VAL A 15 14.41 2.56 -15.56
CA VAL A 15 13.30 3.35 -15.01
C VAL A 15 12.57 2.56 -13.90
N ALA A 16 12.21 1.30 -14.17
CA ALA A 16 11.57 0.43 -13.18
C ALA A 16 12.47 0.21 -11.94
N ALA A 17 13.78 0.00 -12.12
CA ALA A 17 14.70 -0.18 -11.02
C ALA A 17 14.83 1.07 -10.14
N ARG A 18 14.85 2.26 -10.74
CA ARG A 18 14.84 3.54 -10.02
C ARG A 18 13.55 3.76 -9.23
N LEU A 19 12.41 3.37 -9.79
CA LEU A 19 11.13 3.39 -9.08
C LEU A 19 11.08 2.37 -7.94
N LEU A 20 11.68 1.20 -8.12
CA LEU A 20 11.70 0.13 -7.12
C LEU A 20 12.50 0.53 -5.87
N VAL A 21 13.49 1.42 -5.97
CA VAL A 21 14.28 1.91 -4.82
C VAL A 21 13.72 3.17 -4.17
N THR A 22 12.51 3.58 -4.51
CA THR A 22 11.85 4.73 -3.86
C THR A 22 11.35 4.38 -2.45
N PRO A 23 11.14 5.37 -1.56
CA PRO A 23 10.56 5.15 -0.22
C PRO A 23 9.21 4.43 -0.21
N SER A 24 8.41 4.59 -1.27
CA SER A 24 7.11 3.91 -1.44
C SER A 24 7.22 2.44 -1.88
N ALA A 25 8.40 2.01 -2.33
CA ALA A 25 8.74 0.65 -2.73
C ALA A 25 9.81 0.03 -1.82
N LEU A 26 11.04 -0.17 -2.26
CA LEU A 26 12.09 -0.92 -1.55
C LEU A 26 13.37 -0.09 -1.40
N ALA A 27 13.30 0.99 -0.62
CA ALA A 27 14.38 1.98 -0.48
C ALA A 27 15.74 1.44 -0.01
N ASP A 28 15.77 0.28 0.65
CA ASP A 28 17.01 -0.34 1.13
C ASP A 28 17.68 -1.25 0.09
N LEU A 29 17.08 -1.44 -1.08
CA LEU A 29 17.76 -2.09 -2.21
C LEU A 29 18.71 -1.11 -2.87
N THR A 30 19.89 -1.62 -3.26
CA THR A 30 20.76 -0.87 -4.16
C THR A 30 20.15 -0.84 -5.56
N LEU A 31 20.47 0.18 -6.36
CA LEU A 31 20.00 0.23 -7.75
C LEU A 31 20.46 -0.99 -8.56
N GLY A 32 21.67 -1.51 -8.31
CA GLY A 32 22.17 -2.72 -8.95
C GLY A 32 21.35 -3.97 -8.60
N ASP A 33 20.87 -4.08 -7.36
CA ASP A 33 19.97 -5.16 -6.96
C ASP A 33 18.58 -4.98 -7.56
N ALA A 34 18.08 -3.76 -7.57
CA ALA A 34 16.79 -3.44 -8.15
C ALA A 34 16.75 -3.79 -9.65
N LEU A 35 17.82 -3.49 -10.40
CA LEU A 35 17.97 -3.91 -11.80
C LEU A 35 17.87 -5.43 -11.96
N LYS A 36 18.56 -6.19 -11.10
CA LYS A 36 18.46 -7.65 -11.11
C LYS A 36 17.04 -8.11 -10.81
N VAL A 37 16.40 -7.57 -9.77
CA VAL A 37 15.01 -7.92 -9.38
C VAL A 37 14.03 -7.63 -10.51
N VAL A 38 14.14 -6.46 -11.16
CA VAL A 38 13.32 -6.07 -12.31
C VAL A 38 13.43 -7.09 -13.45
N GLY A 39 14.60 -7.71 -13.66
CA GLY A 39 14.77 -8.80 -14.63
C GLY A 39 13.94 -10.06 -14.33
N TYR A 40 13.42 -10.22 -13.11
CA TYR A 40 12.48 -11.29 -12.74
C TYR A 40 11.02 -10.84 -12.79
N MET A 41 10.76 -9.54 -12.95
CA MET A 41 9.41 -9.00 -13.04
C MET A 41 8.88 -9.09 -14.47
N ARG A 42 7.55 -9.15 -14.61
CA ARG A 42 6.87 -9.15 -15.90
C ARG A 42 6.08 -7.86 -16.10
N PRO A 43 6.22 -7.18 -17.25
CA PRO A 43 5.42 -6.00 -17.53
C PRO A 43 3.94 -6.38 -17.70
N LYS A 44 3.05 -5.54 -17.18
CA LYS A 44 1.61 -5.71 -17.27
C LYS A 44 0.93 -4.37 -17.52
N LEU A 45 0.06 -4.33 -18.53
CA LEU A 45 -0.86 -3.24 -18.76
C LEU A 45 -2.23 -3.59 -18.15
N ILE A 46 -2.80 -2.64 -17.43
CA ILE A 46 -4.08 -2.79 -16.71
C ILE A 46 -4.96 -1.60 -17.06
N LYS A 47 -6.22 -1.87 -17.40
CA LYS A 47 -7.17 -0.81 -17.78
C LYS A 47 -7.76 -0.13 -16.54
N ALA A 48 -8.09 1.15 -16.66
CA ALA A 48 -8.89 1.86 -15.66
C ALA A 48 -10.17 1.07 -15.31
N GLY A 49 -10.57 1.11 -14.05
CA GLY A 49 -11.71 0.38 -13.48
C GLY A 49 -11.43 -1.10 -13.17
N THR A 50 -10.25 -1.63 -13.48
CA THR A 50 -9.92 -3.04 -13.17
C THR A 50 -9.62 -3.21 -11.69
N VAL A 51 -10.31 -4.13 -11.02
CA VAL A 51 -9.90 -4.62 -9.70
C VAL A 51 -8.66 -5.49 -9.86
N ILE A 52 -7.54 -5.00 -9.34
CA ILE A 52 -6.24 -5.66 -9.44
C ILE A 52 -6.11 -6.69 -8.32
N ILE A 53 -6.34 -6.23 -7.08
CA ILE A 53 -6.33 -7.05 -5.87
C ILE A 53 -7.71 -6.91 -5.24
N GLN A 54 -8.33 -8.02 -4.85
CA GLN A 54 -9.61 -8.03 -4.14
C GLN A 54 -9.36 -8.42 -2.69
N GLU A 55 -9.88 -7.64 -1.73
CA GLU A 55 -9.81 -7.98 -0.30
C GLU A 55 -10.37 -9.37 -0.04
N GLY A 56 -9.72 -10.14 0.85
CA GLY A 56 -10.12 -11.50 1.19
C GLY A 56 -9.80 -12.56 0.14
N GLU A 57 -9.30 -12.21 -1.04
CA GLU A 57 -8.93 -13.18 -2.08
C GLU A 57 -7.76 -14.06 -1.62
N VAL A 58 -7.90 -15.38 -1.84
CA VAL A 58 -6.97 -16.43 -1.39
C VAL A 58 -6.36 -17.20 -2.56
N ARG A 59 -7.03 -17.27 -3.70
CA ARG A 59 -6.61 -18.03 -4.89
C ARG A 59 -5.60 -17.27 -5.74
N GLN A 60 -5.75 -15.95 -5.83
CA GLN A 60 -4.90 -15.07 -6.66
C GLN A 60 -4.11 -14.07 -5.80
N ASN A 61 -3.41 -14.58 -4.78
CA ASN A 61 -2.67 -13.77 -3.81
C ASN A 61 -1.15 -13.85 -3.94
N ASP A 62 -0.63 -14.54 -4.96
CA ASP A 62 0.76 -14.95 -5.08
C ASP A 62 1.65 -13.97 -5.86
N TYR A 63 1.28 -12.70 -5.95
CA TYR A 63 2.05 -11.69 -6.67
C TYR A 63 2.03 -10.32 -6.00
N MET A 64 3.06 -9.53 -6.30
CA MET A 64 3.15 -8.12 -5.98
C MET A 64 3.43 -7.33 -7.25
N LEU A 65 3.09 -6.05 -7.26
CA LEU A 65 3.35 -5.19 -8.41
C LEU A 65 3.93 -3.84 -8.01
N LEU A 66 4.84 -3.35 -8.83
CA LEU A 66 5.37 -2.00 -8.82
C LEU A 66 4.62 -1.19 -9.86
N VAL A 67 4.01 -0.08 -9.44
CA VAL A 67 3.37 0.87 -10.36
C VAL A 67 4.47 1.63 -11.10
N LEU A 68 4.45 1.53 -12.42
CA LEU A 68 5.33 2.31 -13.31
C LEU A 68 4.60 3.56 -13.76
N GLU A 69 3.36 3.45 -14.24
CA GLU A 69 2.55 4.60 -14.66
C GLU A 69 1.10 4.44 -14.20
N GLY A 70 0.38 5.55 -14.09
CA GLY A 70 -1.00 5.60 -13.59
C GLY A 70 -1.10 5.53 -12.07
N ASP A 71 -2.31 5.34 -11.57
CA ASP A 71 -2.62 5.34 -10.14
C ASP A 71 -3.71 4.32 -9.76
N ILE A 72 -3.57 3.80 -8.55
CA ILE A 72 -4.39 2.77 -7.94
C ILE A 72 -5.09 3.35 -6.72
N ALA A 73 -6.41 3.21 -6.65
CA ALA A 73 -7.17 3.43 -5.44
C ALA A 73 -7.10 2.18 -4.54
N VAL A 74 -6.79 2.37 -3.27
CA VAL A 74 -6.81 1.31 -2.26
C VAL A 74 -8.00 1.55 -1.34
N GLU A 75 -8.87 0.54 -1.26
CA GLU A 75 -10.13 0.55 -0.56
C GLU A 75 -10.15 -0.56 0.48
N ASN A 76 -10.65 -0.26 1.68
CA ASN A 76 -10.94 -1.25 2.70
C ASN A 76 -12.43 -1.25 3.00
N GLU A 77 -13.00 -2.44 3.20
CA GLU A 77 -14.34 -2.55 3.76
C GLU A 77 -14.32 -2.18 5.25
N LEU A 78 -15.22 -1.29 5.66
CA LEU A 78 -15.39 -0.93 7.07
C LEU A 78 -16.52 -1.78 7.67
N PRO A 79 -16.26 -2.58 8.73
CA PRO A 79 -17.31 -3.35 9.38
C PRO A 79 -18.44 -2.44 9.88
N GLY A 80 -19.65 -2.64 9.33
CA GLY A 80 -20.84 -1.88 9.72
C GLY A 80 -21.18 -0.67 8.86
N LEU A 81 -20.36 -0.32 7.86
CA LEU A 81 -20.76 0.58 6.77
C LEU A 81 -20.92 -0.22 5.48
N HIS A 82 -21.96 0.08 4.69
CA HIS A 82 -22.17 -0.51 3.36
C HIS A 82 -21.33 0.18 2.25
N GLU A 83 -20.44 1.10 2.62
CA GLU A 83 -19.61 1.85 1.68
C GLU A 83 -18.12 1.54 1.92
N SER A 84 -17.41 1.21 0.84
CA SER A 84 -15.96 1.13 0.82
C SER A 84 -15.36 2.54 0.89
N MET A 85 -14.35 2.74 1.73
CA MET A 85 -13.64 4.02 1.83
C MET A 85 -12.31 3.91 1.09
N VAL A 86 -12.04 4.86 0.18
CA VAL A 86 -10.70 5.01 -0.39
C VAL A 86 -9.75 5.48 0.71
N VAL A 87 -8.83 4.59 1.09
CA VAL A 87 -7.88 4.81 2.19
C VAL A 87 -6.60 5.44 1.67
N ASN A 88 -6.24 5.18 0.40
CA ASN A 88 -5.01 5.70 -0.18
C ASN A 88 -5.05 5.70 -1.73
N ILE A 89 -4.24 6.56 -2.36
CA ILE A 89 -3.96 6.55 -3.79
C ILE A 89 -2.48 6.24 -4.00
N MET A 90 -2.17 5.26 -4.84
CA MET A 90 -0.81 4.76 -5.07
C MET A 90 -0.42 4.93 -6.53
N GLY A 91 0.56 5.80 -6.77
CA GLY A 91 1.08 6.11 -8.10
C GLY A 91 2.46 5.49 -8.39
N PRO A 92 3.19 6.01 -9.39
CA PRO A 92 4.51 5.49 -9.77
C PRO A 92 5.47 5.34 -8.59
N GLY A 93 6.21 4.23 -8.54
CA GLY A 93 7.11 3.91 -7.44
C GLY A 93 6.43 3.31 -6.21
N HIS A 94 5.12 3.12 -6.21
CA HIS A 94 4.45 2.36 -5.16
C HIS A 94 4.52 0.86 -5.45
N LEU A 95 4.90 0.09 -4.43
CA LEU A 95 4.78 -1.36 -4.43
C LEU A 95 3.51 -1.78 -3.68
N ILE A 96 2.74 -2.72 -4.23
CA ILE A 96 1.56 -3.31 -3.58
C ILE A 96 1.52 -4.83 -3.69
N GLY A 97 0.81 -5.47 -2.75
CA GLY A 97 0.59 -6.91 -2.75
C GLY A 97 1.77 -7.73 -2.21
N GLU A 98 2.77 -7.08 -1.60
CA GLU A 98 3.98 -7.75 -1.10
C GLU A 98 3.70 -8.75 0.02
N MET A 99 2.69 -8.51 0.86
CA MET A 99 2.31 -9.42 1.95
C MET A 99 1.91 -10.79 1.39
N GLY A 100 0.99 -10.78 0.40
CA GLY A 100 0.48 -11.99 -0.23
C GLY A 100 1.55 -12.81 -0.94
N VAL A 101 2.66 -12.20 -1.40
CA VAL A 101 3.81 -12.93 -1.95
C VAL A 101 4.62 -13.64 -0.87
N LEU A 102 4.67 -13.10 0.34
CA LEU A 102 5.45 -13.66 1.43
C LEU A 102 4.71 -14.77 2.16
N ASP A 103 3.53 -14.48 2.71
CA ASP A 103 2.84 -15.39 3.65
C ASP A 103 1.74 -16.22 2.99
N GLY A 104 1.19 -15.76 1.86
CA GLY A 104 0.07 -16.43 1.18
C GLY A 104 -1.26 -16.27 1.91
N ALA A 105 -1.33 -15.31 2.84
CA ALA A 105 -2.55 -14.94 3.53
C ALA A 105 -3.55 -14.28 2.56
N PRO A 106 -4.83 -14.21 2.93
CA PRO A 106 -5.82 -13.45 2.18
C PRO A 106 -5.36 -12.00 1.97
N ARG A 107 -5.72 -11.42 0.82
CA ARG A 107 -5.42 -10.02 0.53
C ARG A 107 -6.06 -9.08 1.55
N SER A 108 -5.32 -8.07 2.00
CA SER A 108 -5.70 -7.19 3.11
C SER A 108 -6.53 -5.97 2.72
N ALA A 109 -6.70 -5.72 1.42
CA ALA A 109 -7.40 -4.55 0.88
C ALA A 109 -7.76 -4.80 -0.59
N THR A 110 -8.73 -4.05 -1.09
CA THR A 110 -9.08 -3.99 -2.50
C THR A 110 -8.25 -2.89 -3.17
N CYS A 111 -7.68 -3.18 -4.34
CA CYS A 111 -6.90 -2.24 -5.12
C CYS A 111 -7.49 -2.15 -6.53
N THR A 112 -7.99 -0.97 -6.91
CA THR A 112 -8.65 -0.73 -8.19
C THR A 112 -7.84 0.26 -9.02
N ALA A 113 -7.66 -0.04 -10.30
CA ALA A 113 -7.02 0.86 -11.24
C ALA A 113 -7.88 2.11 -11.44
N ASN A 114 -7.43 3.28 -11.00
CA ASN A 114 -8.17 4.52 -11.21
C ASN A 114 -7.91 5.07 -12.63
N THR A 115 -6.69 4.88 -13.13
CA THR A 115 -6.29 5.17 -14.52
C THR A 115 -5.77 3.91 -15.21
N ASN A 116 -5.39 4.03 -16.49
CA ASN A 116 -4.64 2.96 -17.14
C ASN A 116 -3.25 2.86 -16.49
N ILE A 117 -2.83 1.64 -16.15
CA ILE A 117 -1.60 1.39 -15.40
C ILE A 117 -0.64 0.58 -16.25
N ALA A 118 0.63 1.02 -16.24
CA ALA A 118 1.76 0.18 -16.54
C ALA A 118 2.39 -0.30 -15.23
N ALA A 119 2.61 -1.59 -15.07
CA ALA A 119 3.17 -2.18 -13.86
C ALA A 119 4.23 -3.23 -14.17
N ALA A 120 5.15 -3.43 -13.23
CA ALA A 120 6.04 -4.58 -13.20
C ALA A 120 5.56 -5.55 -12.11
N VAL A 121 5.30 -6.81 -12.46
CA VAL A 121 4.72 -7.83 -11.56
C VAL A 121 5.79 -8.85 -11.18
N LEU A 122 5.95 -9.08 -9.88
CA LEU A 122 6.77 -10.17 -9.34
C LEU A 122 5.85 -11.24 -8.73
N SER A 123 5.87 -12.45 -9.29
CA SER A 123 5.16 -13.58 -8.70
C SER A 123 5.98 -14.27 -7.61
N ARG A 124 5.30 -15.04 -6.75
CA ARG A 124 5.92 -15.90 -5.75
C ARG A 124 6.88 -16.89 -6.40
N THR A 125 6.51 -17.47 -7.54
CA THR A 125 7.41 -18.36 -8.29
C THR A 125 8.68 -17.64 -8.72
N ALA A 126 8.59 -16.39 -9.18
CA ALA A 126 9.75 -15.58 -9.54
C ALA A 126 10.60 -15.24 -8.31
N LEU A 127 9.99 -14.91 -7.17
CA LEU A 127 10.69 -14.72 -5.90
C LEU A 127 11.45 -15.98 -5.46
N MET A 128 10.80 -17.16 -5.52
CA MET A 128 11.45 -18.43 -5.21
C MET A 128 12.62 -18.72 -6.15
N ARG A 129 12.52 -18.31 -7.42
CA ARG A 129 13.63 -18.38 -8.38
C ARG A 129 14.80 -17.49 -7.96
N ILE A 130 14.55 -16.24 -7.56
CA ILE A 130 15.59 -15.34 -7.01
C ILE A 130 16.28 -16.00 -5.81
N LEU A 131 15.51 -16.53 -4.86
CA LEU A 131 16.04 -17.16 -3.65
C LEU A 131 16.92 -18.37 -3.94
N LYS A 132 16.65 -19.09 -5.04
CA LYS A 132 17.41 -20.25 -5.49
C LYS A 132 18.66 -19.86 -6.30
N GLU A 133 18.53 -18.92 -7.23
CA GLU A 133 19.57 -18.56 -8.20
C GLU A 133 20.58 -17.54 -7.66
N ASP A 134 20.13 -16.57 -6.86
CA ASP A 134 20.98 -15.57 -6.19
C ASP A 134 20.51 -15.38 -4.73
N PRO A 135 20.91 -16.27 -3.80
CA PRO A 135 20.48 -16.20 -2.40
C PRO A 135 20.86 -14.88 -1.71
N ARG A 136 21.94 -14.21 -2.14
CA ARG A 136 22.35 -12.90 -1.60
C ARG A 136 21.43 -11.78 -2.07
N LEU A 137 20.96 -11.83 -3.31
CA LEU A 137 19.91 -10.93 -3.79
C LEU A 137 18.59 -11.23 -3.07
N GLY A 138 18.21 -12.50 -2.97
CA GLY A 138 16.99 -12.94 -2.31
C GLY A 138 16.91 -12.49 -0.85
N SER A 139 17.97 -12.65 -0.07
CA SER A 139 17.99 -12.20 1.33
C SER A 139 17.85 -10.67 1.48
N ARG A 140 18.49 -9.90 0.60
CA ARG A 140 18.36 -8.43 0.58
C ARG A 140 16.97 -7.98 0.15
N LEU A 141 16.37 -8.64 -0.83
CA LEU A 141 14.99 -8.40 -1.25
C LEU A 141 14.01 -8.67 -0.09
N LEU A 142 14.12 -9.83 0.56
CA LEU A 142 13.28 -10.19 1.71
C LEU A 142 13.47 -9.21 2.88
N LEU A 143 14.71 -8.80 3.17
CA LEU A 143 14.99 -7.81 4.21
C LEU A 143 14.37 -6.45 3.88
N ALA A 144 14.47 -5.99 2.62
CA ALA A 144 13.87 -4.73 2.18
C ALA A 144 12.33 -4.76 2.29
N ILE A 145 11.68 -5.85 1.87
CA ILE A 145 10.23 -6.01 2.03
C ILE A 145 9.86 -6.04 3.52
N SER A 146 10.60 -6.80 4.33
CA SER A 146 10.37 -6.92 5.78
C SER A 146 10.47 -5.57 6.49
N LYS A 147 11.49 -4.77 6.15
CA LYS A 147 11.67 -3.44 6.73
C LYS A 147 10.54 -2.49 6.33
N ARG A 148 10.11 -2.50 5.06
CA ARG A 148 8.94 -1.72 4.64
C ARG A 148 7.67 -2.11 5.40
N MET A 149 7.42 -3.40 5.60
CA MET A 149 6.27 -3.84 6.40
C MET A 149 6.37 -3.38 7.86
N ALA A 150 7.56 -3.47 8.47
CA ALA A 150 7.79 -2.98 9.82
C ALA A 150 7.56 -1.46 9.95
N ASP A 151 8.02 -0.68 8.97
CA ASP A 151 7.83 0.78 8.97
C ASP A 151 6.35 1.14 8.82
N ARG A 152 5.63 0.48 7.90
CA ARG A 152 4.16 0.66 7.74
C ARG A 152 3.39 0.26 9.00
N LEU A 153 3.79 -0.81 9.68
CA LEU A 153 3.18 -1.22 10.94
C LEU A 153 3.40 -0.17 12.04
N ARG A 154 4.62 0.37 12.14
CA ARG A 154 4.93 1.46 13.09
C ARG A 154 4.13 2.72 12.79
N GLU A 155 3.99 3.08 11.52
CA GLU A 155 3.18 4.23 11.09
C GLU A 155 1.70 4.03 11.41
N THR A 156 1.14 2.86 11.08
CA THR A 156 -0.24 2.50 11.39
C THR A 156 -0.49 2.53 12.90
N THR A 157 0.44 2.01 13.69
CA THR A 157 0.38 2.06 15.16
C THR A 157 0.39 3.51 15.68
N ARG A 158 1.16 4.42 15.06
CA ARG A 158 1.14 5.85 15.42
C ARG A 158 -0.21 6.48 15.07
N LYS A 159 -0.73 6.23 13.86
CA LYS A 159 -2.05 6.71 13.42
C LYS A 159 -3.17 6.26 14.37
N LEU A 160 -3.17 4.99 14.77
CA LEU A 160 -4.13 4.45 15.74
C LEU A 160 -4.04 5.14 17.11
N LYS A 161 -2.82 5.41 17.61
CA LYS A 161 -2.63 6.15 18.88
C LYS A 161 -3.20 7.56 18.79
N THR A 162 -2.93 8.27 17.69
CA THR A 162 -3.48 9.62 17.47
C THR A 162 -5.01 9.60 17.38
N PHE A 163 -5.58 8.64 16.64
CA PHE A 163 -7.03 8.49 16.56
C PHE A 163 -7.67 8.23 17.93
N ALA A 164 -7.09 7.33 18.74
CA ALA A 164 -7.58 7.04 20.09
C ALA A 164 -7.52 8.29 21.01
N GLN A 165 -6.47 9.10 20.88
CA GLN A 165 -6.35 10.38 21.61
C GLN A 165 -7.43 11.38 21.20
N MET A 166 -7.66 11.54 19.89
CA MET A 166 -8.71 12.42 19.36
C MET A 166 -10.11 11.97 19.79
N ASN A 167 -10.41 10.67 19.71
CA ASN A 167 -11.70 10.14 20.13
C ASN A 167 -11.95 10.38 21.63
N LYS A 168 -10.91 10.21 22.47
CA LYS A 168 -11.00 10.53 23.90
C LYS A 168 -11.26 12.01 24.15
N ALA A 169 -10.58 12.91 23.44
CA ALA A 169 -10.80 14.36 23.57
C ALA A 169 -12.23 14.76 23.14
N LEU A 170 -12.71 14.21 22.02
CA LEU A 170 -14.07 14.45 21.53
C LEU A 170 -15.14 13.98 22.53
N GLN A 171 -14.95 12.81 23.14
CA GLN A 171 -15.85 12.31 24.19
C GLN A 171 -15.86 13.23 25.42
N GLN A 172 -14.72 13.79 25.80
CA GLN A 172 -14.63 14.74 26.92
C GLN A 172 -15.40 16.03 26.62
N GLU A 173 -15.25 16.60 25.41
CA GLU A 173 -15.99 17.79 24.99
C GLU A 173 -17.50 17.54 24.92
N LEU A 174 -17.92 16.41 24.33
CA LEU A 174 -19.33 16.00 24.29
C LEU A 174 -19.91 15.89 25.71
N GLN A 175 -19.16 15.33 26.67
CA GLN A 175 -19.60 15.23 28.05
C GLN A 175 -19.79 16.60 28.70
N VAL A 176 -18.90 17.57 28.43
CA VAL A 176 -19.04 18.95 28.93
C VAL A 176 -20.29 19.62 28.33
N VAL A 177 -20.55 19.44 27.03
CA VAL A 177 -21.76 19.99 26.36
C VAL A 177 -23.04 19.36 26.90
N MET A 178 -23.06 18.05 27.13
CA MET A 178 -24.21 17.37 27.73
C MET A 178 -24.47 17.83 29.17
N ASN A 179 -23.41 17.97 29.99
CA ASN A 179 -23.53 18.39 31.39
C ASN A 179 -23.93 19.87 31.54
N SER A 180 -23.62 20.73 30.57
CA SER A 180 -24.01 22.15 30.57
C SER A 180 -25.43 22.43 30.07
N ARG A 181 -26.15 21.43 29.54
CA ARG A 181 -27.52 21.56 29.00
C ARG A 181 -28.67 21.28 30.00
N SER A 182 -28.46 21.20 31.32
CA SER A 182 -29.55 21.16 32.32
C SER A 182 -29.10 21.79 33.65
N PRO A 183 -29.89 22.67 34.34
CA PRO A 183 -31.35 22.74 34.40
C PRO A 183 -31.94 24.16 34.28
N LEU A 184 -32.54 24.51 33.12
CA LEU A 184 -33.34 25.74 32.97
C LEU A 184 -34.80 25.49 32.56
N ASP A 185 -35.21 24.22 32.37
CA ASP A 185 -36.57 23.87 31.92
C ASP A 185 -37.51 23.40 33.05
N LYS A 186 -37.08 23.47 34.32
CA LYS A 186 -37.91 23.11 35.50
C LYS A 186 -38.55 24.31 36.23
N ARG A 187 -38.56 25.51 35.64
CA ARG A 187 -39.11 26.73 36.29
C ARG A 187 -40.33 27.37 35.60
N LYS A 188 -41.03 26.66 34.71
CA LYS A 188 -42.34 27.11 34.18
C LYS A 188 -43.36 25.98 34.23
N GLY A 189 -44.05 25.88 35.36
CA GLY A 189 -45.10 24.90 35.61
C GLY A 189 -45.45 24.86 37.08
N GLY A 190 -45.69 26.04 37.66
CA GLY A 190 -46.39 26.19 38.93
C GLY A 190 -47.89 26.36 38.67
#